data_AF-A0AAV7ADR2-F1
#
_entry.id   AF-A0AAV7ADR2-F1
#
_cell.length_a   1.000
_cell.length_b   1.000
_cell.length_c   1.000
_cell.angle_alpha   90.00
_cell.angle_beta   90.00
_cell.angle_gamma   90.00
#
_symmetry.space_group_name_H-M   'P 1'
#
loop_
_entity.id
_entity.type
_entity.pdbx_description
1 polymer ?
#
loop_
_entity_poly.entity_id
_entity_poly.type
_entity_poly.pdbx_seq_one_letter_code
_entity_poly.pdbx_strand_id
1 'polypeptide(L)'
;KPADLKYQSTPSSWLTIDCNVQVDLTIPLSSCATYQEKQKSTRWAEELNNAVIFFNGQVKDSDGDLKEEQKKSRPAAHSSNQIISANILLNSNPFNRSTALVQVCKSSLSIQGVVKCRGYVSSNKPKVKDAEQALKRDLLNSLSDRCEIILNGSQHESQKALCPLPQRVFIPIPGSSITLCDYVFGDETEEDLHNRFLEMLDQEVDYKTFMFVEEKNSQDTYGM
;
A
#
# COMPACT_ATOMS: atom_id res chain seq x y z
N LYS A 1 -21.42 -11.27 -38.77
CA LYS A 1 -20.78 -12.34 -37.98
C LYS A 1 -20.48 -11.76 -36.61
N PRO A 2 -21.05 -12.29 -35.51
CA PRO A 2 -20.69 -11.85 -34.16
C PRO A 2 -19.25 -12.28 -33.86
N ALA A 3 -18.57 -11.57 -32.96
CA ALA A 3 -17.21 -11.87 -32.57
C ALA A 3 -17.12 -13.21 -31.82
N ASP A 4 -16.25 -14.11 -32.27
CA ASP A 4 -15.90 -15.33 -31.54
C ASP A 4 -15.06 -14.95 -30.31
N LEU A 5 -15.73 -14.76 -29.18
CA LEU A 5 -15.08 -14.56 -27.90
C LEU A 5 -14.45 -15.89 -27.45
N LYS A 6 -13.13 -16.04 -27.63
CA LYS A 6 -12.40 -17.20 -27.10
C LYS A 6 -12.19 -17.01 -25.61
N TYR A 7 -13.00 -17.70 -24.80
CA TYR A 7 -12.81 -17.73 -23.35
C TYR A 7 -11.50 -18.47 -23.00
N GLN A 8 -10.62 -17.80 -22.26
CA GLN A 8 -9.42 -18.41 -21.71
C GLN A 8 -9.86 -19.42 -20.64
N SER A 9 -9.62 -20.72 -20.87
CA SER A 9 -10.18 -21.83 -20.08
C SER A 9 -9.51 -22.04 -18.71
N THR A 10 -8.47 -21.27 -18.37
CA THR A 10 -7.80 -21.37 -17.07
C THR A 10 -8.28 -20.25 -16.15
N PRO A 11 -8.85 -20.55 -14.98
CA PRO A 11 -9.19 -19.51 -14.01
C PRO A 11 -7.91 -18.75 -13.64
N SER A 12 -7.92 -17.42 -13.80
CA SER A 12 -6.80 -16.59 -13.38
C SER A 12 -6.67 -16.68 -11.87
N SER A 13 -5.59 -17.29 -11.37
CA SER A 13 -5.30 -17.28 -9.93
C SER A 13 -4.62 -15.98 -9.56
N TRP A 14 -5.18 -15.26 -8.61
CA TRP A 14 -4.53 -14.11 -7.99
C TRP A 14 -3.69 -14.59 -6.81
N LEU A 15 -2.43 -14.19 -6.80
CA LEU A 15 -1.55 -14.33 -5.65
C LEU A 15 -1.60 -13.02 -4.87
N THR A 16 -1.88 -13.09 -3.57
CA THR A 16 -1.84 -11.94 -2.66
C THR A 16 -0.49 -11.89 -1.98
N ILE A 17 0.12 -10.71 -1.91
CA ILE A 17 1.36 -10.49 -1.16
C ILE A 17 1.11 -9.40 -0.12
N ASP A 18 1.36 -9.72 1.15
CA ASP A 18 1.25 -8.77 2.26
C ASP A 18 2.64 -8.35 2.73
N CYS A 19 2.82 -7.05 2.96
CA CYS A 19 4.06 -6.49 3.47
C CYS A 19 3.79 -5.40 4.50
N ASN A 20 4.59 -5.33 5.55
CA ASN A 20 4.62 -4.17 6.44
C ASN A 20 5.93 -3.41 6.20
N VAL A 21 5.84 -2.10 6.04
CA VAL A 21 7.01 -1.24 5.78
C VAL A 21 7.05 -0.14 6.83
N GLN A 22 8.16 -0.04 7.53
CA GLN A 22 8.39 1.08 8.42
C GLN A 22 8.77 2.31 7.60
N VAL A 23 8.08 3.40 7.88
CA VAL A 23 8.21 4.68 7.19
C VAL A 23 8.68 5.72 8.18
N ASP A 24 9.73 6.45 7.79
CA ASP A 24 10.20 7.66 8.44
C ASP A 24 10.62 8.64 7.33
N LEU A 25 9.66 9.43 6.87
CA LEU A 25 9.80 10.33 5.74
C LEU A 25 9.68 11.78 6.18
N THR A 26 10.71 12.58 5.92
CA THR A 26 10.65 14.04 6.07
C THR A 26 10.67 14.73 4.71
N ILE A 27 9.63 15.49 4.42
CA ILE A 27 9.43 16.25 3.18
C ILE A 27 9.62 17.74 3.47
N PRO A 28 10.66 18.39 2.93
CA PRO A 28 10.84 19.83 3.06
C PRO A 28 9.83 20.59 2.20
N LEU A 29 9.07 21.50 2.81
CA LEU A 29 8.07 22.34 2.13
C LEU A 29 8.68 23.72 1.83
N SER A 30 8.85 24.01 0.54
CA SER A 30 9.29 25.34 0.08
C SER A 30 8.09 26.20 -0.30
N SER A 31 8.26 27.52 -0.30
CA SER A 31 7.20 28.50 -0.62
C SER A 31 6.72 28.51 -2.08
N CYS A 32 7.31 27.70 -2.96
CA CYS A 32 7.01 27.75 -4.39
C CYS A 32 6.05 26.61 -4.76
N ALA A 33 4.85 26.95 -5.22
CA ALA A 33 3.81 25.99 -5.62
C ALA A 33 4.28 24.96 -6.66
N THR A 34 5.25 25.32 -7.52
CA THR A 34 5.83 24.42 -8.54
C THR A 34 6.80 23.37 -7.99
N TYR A 35 7.26 23.54 -6.74
CA TYR A 35 8.19 22.61 -6.08
C TYR A 35 7.44 21.48 -5.35
N GLN A 36 6.18 21.74 -4.96
CA GLN A 36 5.31 20.76 -4.30
C GLN A 36 4.95 19.59 -5.22
N GLU A 37 4.84 19.80 -6.54
CA GLU A 37 4.53 18.73 -7.50
C GLU A 37 5.72 17.81 -7.78
N LYS A 38 6.96 18.33 -7.76
CA LYS A 38 8.16 17.56 -8.12
C LYS A 38 8.80 16.78 -6.96
N GLN A 39 8.58 17.18 -5.70
CA GLN A 39 9.16 16.49 -4.54
C GLN A 39 8.22 15.50 -3.83
N LYS A 40 6.94 15.44 -4.19
CA LYS A 40 5.96 14.49 -3.61
C LYS A 40 6.35 13.00 -3.78
N SER A 41 7.32 12.66 -4.63
CA SER A 41 7.58 11.27 -5.01
C SER A 41 9.05 10.90 -5.25
N THR A 42 9.97 11.82 -5.58
CA THR A 42 11.27 11.42 -6.17
C THR A 42 12.21 10.72 -5.20
N ARG A 43 12.45 11.28 -4.00
CA ARG A 43 13.43 10.70 -3.06
C ARG A 43 13.00 9.31 -2.56
N TRP A 44 11.75 9.18 -2.15
CA TRP A 44 11.22 7.89 -1.69
C TRP A 44 11.05 6.89 -2.82
N ALA A 45 10.71 7.32 -4.03
CA ALA A 45 10.72 6.44 -5.18
C ALA A 45 12.12 5.88 -5.45
N GLU A 46 13.18 6.67 -5.34
CA GLU A 46 14.56 6.20 -5.49
C GLU A 46 14.97 5.23 -4.38
N GLU A 47 14.72 5.57 -3.11
CA GLU A 47 15.03 4.69 -1.97
C GLU A 47 14.27 3.35 -2.07
N LEU A 48 13.00 3.40 -2.49
CA LEU A 48 12.17 2.21 -2.67
C LEU A 48 12.56 1.40 -3.93
N ASN A 49 12.97 2.07 -5.01
CA ASN A 49 13.46 1.38 -6.21
C ASN A 49 14.69 0.54 -5.88
N ASN A 50 15.57 1.06 -5.02
CA ASN A 50 16.78 0.38 -4.54
C ASN A 50 16.55 -0.54 -3.33
N ALA A 51 15.32 -0.64 -2.83
CA ALA A 51 15.00 -1.48 -1.68
C ALA A 51 15.11 -2.97 -2.01
N VAL A 52 15.55 -3.74 -1.03
CA VAL A 52 15.65 -5.21 -1.11
C VAL A 52 14.37 -5.80 -0.53
N ILE A 53 13.70 -6.67 -1.30
CA ILE A 53 12.45 -7.29 -0.90
C ILE A 53 12.68 -8.79 -0.62
N PHE A 54 12.29 -9.22 0.57
CA PHE A 54 12.36 -10.60 1.01
C PHE A 54 10.98 -11.22 0.91
N PHE A 55 10.82 -12.27 0.09
CA PHE A 55 9.59 -13.05 0.01
C PHE A 55 9.75 -14.31 0.86
N ASN A 56 8.88 -14.50 1.86
CA ASN A 56 8.99 -15.55 2.87
C ASN A 56 10.39 -15.62 3.51
N GLY A 57 10.99 -14.46 3.77
CA GLY A 57 12.31 -14.33 4.41
C GLY A 57 13.51 -14.55 3.48
N GLN A 58 13.30 -14.76 2.17
CA GLN A 58 14.39 -14.97 1.21
C GLN A 58 14.38 -13.92 0.10
N VAL A 59 15.58 -13.47 -0.31
CA VAL A 59 15.77 -12.70 -1.54
C VAL A 59 15.75 -13.69 -2.70
N LYS A 60 14.90 -13.45 -3.69
CA LYS A 60 14.78 -14.28 -4.89
C LYS A 60 15.24 -13.51 -6.11
N ASP A 61 15.64 -14.22 -7.16
CA ASP A 61 15.95 -13.62 -8.46
C ASP A 61 14.69 -12.95 -9.06
N SER A 62 14.84 -11.78 -9.69
CA SER A 62 13.71 -11.01 -10.23
C SER A 62 12.90 -11.77 -11.29
N ASP A 63 13.54 -12.63 -12.10
CA ASP A 63 12.86 -13.50 -13.07
C ASP A 63 12.49 -14.88 -12.50
N GLY A 64 12.82 -15.11 -11.23
CA GLY A 64 12.46 -16.30 -10.46
C GLY A 64 10.94 -16.42 -10.23
N ASP A 65 10.50 -17.65 -10.01
CA ASP A 65 9.11 -17.95 -9.66
C ASP A 65 8.88 -17.70 -8.15
N LEU A 66 7.77 -17.03 -7.81
CA LEU A 66 7.40 -16.82 -6.41
C LEU A 66 6.91 -18.09 -5.75
N LYS A 67 6.26 -18.97 -6.52
CA LYS A 67 5.85 -20.30 -6.09
C LYS A 67 6.95 -21.31 -6.44
N GLU A 68 7.41 -22.06 -5.46
CA GLU A 68 8.15 -23.29 -5.74
C GLU A 68 7.14 -24.35 -6.21
N GLU A 69 7.45 -25.07 -7.29
CA GLU A 69 6.63 -26.17 -7.77
C GLU A 69 6.53 -27.23 -6.66
N GLN A 70 5.42 -27.25 -5.92
CA GLN A 70 5.13 -28.33 -4.99
C GLN A 70 5.06 -29.63 -5.79
N LYS A 71 6.04 -30.51 -5.58
CA LYS A 71 6.00 -31.90 -6.08
C LYS A 71 4.75 -32.57 -5.54
N LYS A 72 3.77 -32.80 -6.43
CA LYS A 72 2.59 -33.66 -6.35
C LYS A 72 2.23 -34.16 -4.94
N SER A 73 1.29 -33.47 -4.26
CA SER A 73 0.47 -34.12 -3.23
C SER A 73 -0.97 -33.59 -3.22
N ARG A 74 -1.86 -34.47 -3.73
CA ARG A 74 -3.33 -34.56 -3.57
C ARG A 74 -4.22 -33.41 -4.12
N PRO A 75 -5.43 -33.76 -4.63
CA PRO A 75 -6.36 -32.78 -5.19
C PRO A 75 -7.05 -32.03 -4.04
N ALA A 76 -6.60 -30.83 -3.75
CA ALA A 76 -7.26 -29.95 -2.78
C ALA A 76 -8.24 -29.02 -3.50
N ALA A 77 -9.48 -29.07 -3.02
CA ALA A 77 -10.61 -28.30 -3.46
C ALA A 77 -10.37 -26.78 -3.36
N HIS A 78 -10.92 -26.06 -4.34
CA HIS A 78 -11.06 -24.59 -4.42
C HIS A 78 -9.78 -23.77 -4.29
N SER A 79 -9.61 -22.80 -5.20
CA SER A 79 -8.53 -21.83 -5.24
C SER A 79 -8.41 -21.11 -3.89
N SER A 80 -7.56 -21.60 -2.99
CA SER A 80 -7.25 -20.88 -1.75
C SER A 80 -6.47 -19.63 -2.11
N ASN A 81 -6.89 -18.48 -1.58
CA ASN A 81 -6.14 -17.23 -1.68
C ASN A 81 -4.79 -17.43 -1.01
N GLN A 82 -3.75 -17.66 -1.81
CA GLN A 82 -2.39 -17.82 -1.29
C GLN A 82 -1.84 -16.44 -0.96
N ILE A 83 -1.58 -16.22 0.33
CA ILE A 83 -0.95 -15.01 0.84
C ILE A 83 0.54 -15.32 1.06
N ILE A 84 1.41 -14.55 0.41
CA ILE A 84 2.86 -14.55 0.66
C ILE A 84 3.19 -13.36 1.55
N SER A 85 4.02 -13.58 2.57
CA SER A 85 4.55 -12.49 3.38
C SER A 85 5.82 -11.94 2.75
N ALA A 86 5.90 -10.62 2.64
CA ALA A 86 7.08 -9.91 2.18
C ALA A 86 7.58 -8.92 3.23
N ASN A 87 8.89 -8.69 3.25
CA ASN A 87 9.52 -7.65 4.05
C ASN A 87 10.36 -6.77 3.13
N ILE A 88 10.25 -5.45 3.25
CA ILE A 88 11.02 -4.50 2.45
C ILE A 88 12.08 -3.88 3.35
N LEU A 89 13.34 -4.03 2.94
CA LEU A 89 14.47 -3.34 3.54
C LEU A 89 14.82 -2.15 2.65
N LEU A 90 14.53 -0.95 3.14
CA LEU A 90 14.93 0.29 2.48
C LEU A 90 16.44 0.43 2.59
N ASN A 91 17.12 0.49 1.45
CA ASN A 91 18.57 0.61 1.42
C ASN A 91 18.96 2.08 1.64
N SER A 92 19.25 2.44 2.89
CA SER A 92 19.96 3.68 3.19
C SER A 92 21.41 3.51 2.70
N ASN A 93 21.69 3.91 1.45
CA ASN A 93 22.97 3.66 0.78
C ASN A 93 24.19 3.91 1.71
N PRO A 94 24.94 2.86 2.12
CA PRO A 94 26.05 3.01 3.07
C PRO A 94 27.30 3.67 2.45
N PHE A 95 27.37 3.77 1.12
CA PHE A 95 28.49 4.40 0.40
C PHE A 95 28.30 5.90 0.12
N ASN A 96 27.09 6.42 0.33
CA ASN A 96 26.92 7.86 0.46
C ASN A 96 27.35 8.23 1.88
N ARG A 97 28.63 8.63 2.01
CA ARG A 97 29.10 9.41 3.17
C ARG A 97 28.01 10.43 3.46
N SER A 98 27.37 10.33 4.62
CA SER A 98 26.22 11.16 4.99
C SER A 98 26.68 12.62 5.04
N THR A 99 26.66 13.28 3.89
CA THR A 99 26.83 14.72 3.78
C THR A 99 25.48 15.28 4.17
N ALA A 100 25.43 15.99 5.30
CA ALA A 100 24.24 16.72 5.72
C ALA A 100 23.76 17.58 4.54
N LEU A 101 22.65 17.18 3.92
CA LEU A 101 22.02 17.95 2.85
C LEU A 101 21.24 19.07 3.51
N VAL A 102 21.80 20.28 3.48
CA VAL A 102 21.09 21.48 3.94
C VAL A 102 20.17 21.93 2.83
N GLN A 103 18.86 21.73 3.01
CA GLN A 103 17.84 22.25 2.11
C GLN A 103 17.12 23.42 2.79
N VAL A 104 17.05 24.57 2.11
CA VAL A 104 16.29 25.72 2.59
C VAL A 104 14.78 25.42 2.42
N CYS A 105 14.05 25.38 3.54
CA CYS A 105 12.60 25.21 3.55
C CYS A 105 11.95 26.15 4.58
N LYS A 106 10.67 26.50 4.36
CA LYS A 106 9.91 27.31 5.33
C LYS A 106 9.27 26.44 6.42
N SER A 107 8.94 25.21 6.05
CA SER A 107 8.40 24.19 6.94
C SER A 107 8.78 22.80 6.42
N SER A 108 8.49 21.77 7.19
CA SER A 108 8.68 20.37 6.81
C SER A 108 7.49 19.54 7.26
N LEU A 109 7.16 18.51 6.50
CA LEU A 109 6.18 17.49 6.84
C LEU A 109 6.93 16.20 7.21
N SER A 110 6.61 15.61 8.36
CA SER A 110 7.12 14.29 8.74
C SER A 110 5.99 13.27 8.75
N ILE A 111 6.21 12.11 8.13
CA ILE A 111 5.32 10.96 8.14
C ILE A 111 6.10 9.79 8.73
N GLN A 112 5.64 9.30 9.88
CA GLN A 112 6.29 8.22 10.62
C GLN A 112 5.27 7.14 10.99
N GLY A 113 5.67 5.88 10.91
CA GLY A 113 4.84 4.75 11.32
C GLY A 113 5.10 3.49 10.50
N VAL A 114 4.12 2.59 10.50
CA VAL A 114 4.16 1.37 9.68
C VAL A 114 3.03 1.43 8.68
N VAL A 115 3.37 1.32 7.39
CA VAL A 115 2.40 1.18 6.31
C VAL A 115 2.30 -0.29 5.94
N LYS A 116 1.11 -0.86 6.07
CA LYS A 116 0.83 -2.17 5.47
C LYS A 116 0.54 -1.97 3.99
N CYS A 117 1.17 -2.81 3.20
CA CYS A 117 1.13 -2.85 1.76
C CYS A 117 0.56 -4.20 1.32
N ARG A 118 -0.28 -4.20 0.28
CA ARG A 118 -0.86 -5.41 -0.29
C ARG A 118 -0.78 -5.36 -1.81
N GLY A 119 -0.06 -6.33 -2.38
CA GLY A 119 0.07 -6.50 -3.82
C GLY A 119 -0.71 -7.71 -4.32
N TYR A 120 -1.14 -7.63 -5.59
CA TYR A 120 -1.83 -8.73 -6.27
C TYR A 120 -1.14 -9.05 -7.59
N VAL A 121 -0.83 -10.33 -7.82
CA VAL A 121 -0.23 -10.81 -9.07
C VAL A 121 -1.16 -11.83 -9.71
N SER A 122 -1.74 -11.48 -10.86
CA SER A 122 -2.55 -12.38 -11.68
C SER A 122 -1.65 -13.13 -12.65
N SER A 123 -1.23 -14.34 -12.27
CA SER A 123 -0.45 -15.21 -13.14
C SER A 123 -0.49 -16.64 -12.64
N ASN A 124 -0.50 -17.60 -13.57
CA ASN A 124 -0.32 -19.01 -13.26
C ASN A 124 1.12 -19.32 -12.79
N LYS A 125 2.08 -18.43 -13.14
CA LYS A 125 3.49 -18.47 -12.72
C LYS A 125 3.90 -17.08 -12.26
N PRO A 126 3.49 -16.66 -11.05
CA PRO A 126 3.76 -15.31 -10.56
C PRO A 126 5.26 -15.11 -10.39
N LYS A 127 5.80 -14.06 -11.03
CA LYS A 127 7.22 -13.72 -11.00
C LYS A 127 7.55 -12.76 -9.88
N VAL A 128 8.76 -12.85 -9.37
CA VAL A 128 9.27 -11.97 -8.30
C VAL A 128 9.15 -10.51 -8.70
N LYS A 129 9.61 -10.13 -9.90
CA LYS A 129 9.51 -8.76 -10.42
C LYS A 129 8.09 -8.18 -10.42
N ASP A 130 7.07 -9.00 -10.71
CA ASP A 130 5.68 -8.55 -10.75
C ASP A 130 5.17 -8.25 -9.33
N ALA A 131 5.55 -9.08 -8.36
CA ALA A 131 5.23 -8.83 -6.95
C ALA A 131 6.00 -7.63 -6.39
N GLU A 132 7.29 -7.49 -6.73
CA GLU A 132 8.07 -6.31 -6.33
C GLU A 132 7.42 -5.03 -6.88
N GLN A 133 7.05 -5.03 -8.16
CA GLN A 133 6.37 -3.90 -8.77
C GLN A 133 5.03 -3.61 -8.11
N ALA A 134 4.22 -4.63 -7.83
CA ALA A 134 2.93 -4.46 -7.16
C ALA A 134 3.08 -3.85 -5.76
N LEU A 135 4.02 -4.35 -4.95
CA LEU A 135 4.29 -3.82 -3.62
C LEU A 135 4.86 -2.40 -3.65
N LYS A 136 5.81 -2.13 -4.55
CA LYS A 136 6.41 -0.80 -4.68
C LYS A 136 5.37 0.23 -5.11
N ARG A 137 4.48 -0.14 -6.05
CA ARG A 137 3.38 0.72 -6.51
C ARG A 137 2.41 1.04 -5.38
N ASP A 138 1.96 0.02 -4.66
CA ASP A 138 1.01 0.18 -3.56
C ASP A 138 1.55 1.08 -2.46
N LEU A 139 2.83 0.91 -2.09
CA LEU A 139 3.48 1.77 -1.10
C LEU A 139 3.62 3.23 -1.58
N LEU A 140 4.04 3.45 -2.83
CA LEU A 140 4.19 4.81 -3.37
C LEU A 140 2.85 5.54 -3.44
N ASN A 141 1.80 4.86 -3.89
CA ASN A 141 0.47 5.43 -3.92
C ASN A 141 0.00 5.75 -2.49
N SER A 142 0.16 4.81 -1.55
CA SER A 142 -0.26 5.01 -0.16
C SER A 142 0.43 6.22 0.50
N LEU A 143 1.73 6.39 0.27
CA LEU A 143 2.47 7.54 0.78
C LEU A 143 2.08 8.83 0.08
N SER A 144 1.87 8.80 -1.24
CA SER A 144 1.40 9.95 -2.01
C SER A 144 0.05 10.43 -1.50
N ASP A 145 -0.94 9.55 -1.41
CA ASP A 145 -2.29 9.88 -0.95
C ASP A 145 -2.27 10.50 0.46
N ARG A 146 -1.49 9.92 1.38
CA ARG A 146 -1.33 10.44 2.75
C ARG A 146 -0.67 11.80 2.81
N CYS A 147 0.33 12.04 1.95
CA CYS A 147 0.92 13.38 1.81
C CYS A 147 -0.12 14.39 1.34
N GLU A 148 -0.94 14.02 0.35
CA GLU A 148 -1.96 14.92 -0.19
C GLU A 148 -3.06 15.23 0.83
N ILE A 149 -3.51 14.22 1.58
CA ILE A 149 -4.49 14.39 2.66
C ILE A 149 -3.97 15.39 3.70
N ILE A 150 -2.72 15.24 4.17
CA ILE A 150 -2.14 16.18 5.14
C ILE A 150 -1.99 17.58 4.54
N LEU A 151 -1.44 17.70 3.33
CA LEU A 151 -1.18 18.99 2.71
C LEU A 151 -2.47 19.76 2.41
N ASN A 152 -3.52 19.07 1.97
CA ASN A 152 -4.82 19.68 1.70
C ASN A 152 -5.58 19.99 3.00
N GLY A 153 -5.55 19.10 4.00
CA GLY A 153 -6.18 19.33 5.30
C GLY A 153 -5.53 20.47 6.11
N SER A 154 -4.22 20.69 5.93
CA SER A 154 -3.48 21.76 6.61
C SER A 154 -3.84 23.19 6.17
N GLN A 155 -4.64 23.35 5.10
CA GLN A 155 -5.08 24.69 4.66
C GLN A 155 -6.16 25.30 5.55
N HIS A 156 -6.85 24.49 6.36
CA HIS A 156 -7.98 24.93 7.19
C HIS A 156 -7.73 24.88 8.70
N GLU A 157 -6.72 24.14 9.17
CA GLU A 157 -6.41 24.03 10.60
C GLU A 157 -5.02 24.55 10.93
N SER A 158 -4.98 25.49 11.86
CA SER A 158 -3.78 26.04 12.49
C SER A 158 -2.82 24.92 12.92
N GLN A 159 -1.66 24.83 12.27
CA GLN A 159 -0.41 24.19 12.74
C GLN A 159 -0.58 23.15 13.87
N LYS A 160 -1.33 22.06 13.64
CA LYS A 160 -1.34 20.94 14.59
C LYS A 160 -0.02 20.19 14.46
N ALA A 161 0.67 20.01 15.57
CA ALA A 161 1.97 19.31 15.62
C ALA A 161 1.86 17.82 15.26
N LEU A 162 0.66 17.24 15.34
CA LEU A 162 0.37 15.85 14.99
C LEU A 162 -1.00 15.77 14.31
N CYS A 163 -1.05 15.20 13.11
CA CYS A 163 -2.27 14.95 12.37
C CYS A 163 -2.44 13.42 12.23
N PRO A 164 -3.51 12.81 12.80
CA PRO A 164 -3.75 11.40 12.61
C PRO A 164 -4.05 11.14 11.13
N LEU A 165 -3.38 10.15 10.55
CA LEU A 165 -3.61 9.74 9.17
C LEU A 165 -4.83 8.81 9.09
N PRO A 166 -5.60 8.86 7.98
CA PRO A 166 -6.70 7.95 7.76
C PRO A 166 -6.24 6.50 7.77
N GLN A 167 -7.06 5.68 8.42
CA GLN A 167 -6.82 4.27 8.61
C GLN A 167 -7.05 3.54 7.30
N ARG A 168 -6.11 2.68 6.89
CA ARG A 168 -6.29 1.85 5.70
C ARG A 168 -7.23 0.68 5.99
N VAL A 169 -8.15 0.39 5.07
CA VAL A 169 -9.07 -0.75 5.16
C VAL A 169 -9.05 -1.56 3.86
N PHE A 170 -9.03 -2.88 3.99
CA PHE A 170 -9.15 -3.81 2.86
C PHE A 170 -10.49 -4.52 2.91
N ILE A 171 -11.25 -4.46 1.83
CA ILE A 171 -12.62 -4.98 1.75
C ILE A 171 -12.69 -6.02 0.63
N PRO A 172 -13.05 -7.28 0.91
CA PRO A 172 -13.19 -8.32 -0.11
C PRO A 172 -14.23 -7.94 -1.17
N ILE A 173 -13.89 -8.15 -2.44
CA ILE A 173 -14.85 -7.99 -3.53
C ILE A 173 -15.63 -9.31 -3.69
N PRO A 174 -16.98 -9.31 -3.59
CA PRO A 174 -17.77 -10.51 -3.76
C PRO A 174 -17.48 -11.23 -5.08
N GLY A 175 -17.32 -12.55 -5.03
CA GLY A 175 -16.97 -13.36 -6.21
C GLY A 175 -15.51 -13.27 -6.66
N SER A 176 -14.65 -12.56 -5.92
CA SER A 176 -13.24 -12.37 -6.24
C SER A 176 -12.30 -12.88 -5.15
N SER A 177 -11.02 -13.03 -5.51
CA SER A 177 -9.90 -13.35 -4.60
C SER A 177 -9.11 -12.12 -4.17
N ILE A 178 -9.44 -10.95 -4.72
CA ILE A 178 -8.79 -9.67 -4.38
C ILE A 178 -9.66 -8.84 -3.44
N THR A 179 -9.04 -7.88 -2.76
CA THR A 179 -9.72 -6.91 -1.91
C THR A 179 -9.49 -5.51 -2.44
N LEU A 180 -10.49 -4.66 -2.33
CA LEU A 180 -10.37 -3.25 -2.60
C LEU A 180 -9.81 -2.54 -1.37
N CYS A 181 -8.94 -1.57 -1.60
CA CYS A 181 -8.35 -0.74 -0.57
C CYS A 181 -9.09 0.59 -0.52
N ASP A 182 -9.38 1.05 0.70
CA ASP A 182 -9.89 2.40 0.94
C ASP A 182 -9.31 2.98 2.25
N TYR A 183 -9.62 4.25 2.52
CA TYR A 183 -9.25 4.94 3.74
C TYR A 183 -10.47 5.30 4.57
N VAL A 184 -10.32 5.22 5.90
CA VAL A 184 -11.33 5.60 6.88
C VAL A 184 -10.79 6.75 7.71
N PHE A 185 -11.46 7.88 7.65
CA PHE A 185 -11.15 9.06 8.46
C PHE A 185 -11.66 8.88 9.89
N GLY A 186 -11.11 9.64 10.84
CA GLY A 186 -11.38 9.44 12.27
C GLY A 186 -12.84 9.64 12.68
N ASP A 187 -13.57 10.48 11.93
CA ASP A 187 -14.98 10.80 12.09
C ASP A 187 -15.92 9.88 11.29
N GLU A 188 -15.38 9.05 10.39
CA GLU A 188 -16.19 8.10 9.61
C GLU A 188 -16.57 6.86 10.44
N THR A 189 -17.80 6.43 10.20
CA THR A 189 -18.37 5.20 10.73
C THR A 189 -18.19 4.05 9.74
N GLU A 190 -18.40 2.82 10.21
CA GLU A 190 -18.42 1.66 9.31
C GLU A 190 -19.57 1.75 8.30
N GLU A 191 -20.69 2.42 8.66
CA GLU A 191 -21.83 2.66 7.77
C GLU A 191 -21.47 3.58 6.61
N ASP A 192 -20.69 4.65 6.87
CA ASP A 192 -20.18 5.54 5.82
C ASP A 192 -19.32 4.77 4.82
N LEU A 193 -18.45 3.91 5.34
CA LEU A 193 -17.63 3.01 4.53
C LEU A 193 -18.49 2.04 3.71
N HIS A 194 -19.46 1.39 4.33
CA HIS A 194 -20.37 0.47 3.64
C HIS A 194 -21.16 1.15 2.51
N ASN A 195 -21.72 2.33 2.76
CA ASN A 195 -22.48 3.07 1.77
C ASN A 195 -21.61 3.47 0.57
N ARG A 196 -20.37 3.91 0.82
CA ARG A 196 -19.42 4.22 -0.24
C ARG A 196 -19.05 3.00 -1.08
N PHE A 197 -18.92 1.84 -0.47
CA PHE A 197 -18.66 0.58 -1.17
C PHE A 197 -19.86 0.11 -1.99
N LEU A 198 -21.07 0.23 -1.44
CA LEU A 198 -22.31 -0.04 -2.15
C LEU A 198 -22.45 0.87 -3.37
N GLU A 199 -22.16 2.17 -3.23
CA GLU A 199 -22.19 3.13 -4.34
C GLU A 199 -21.18 2.77 -5.44
N MET A 200 -19.96 2.39 -5.06
CA MET A 200 -18.87 2.12 -6.00
C MET A 200 -19.00 0.76 -6.71
N LEU A 201 -19.47 -0.28 -6.01
CA LEU A 201 -19.50 -1.66 -6.53
C LEU A 201 -20.90 -2.15 -6.89
N ASP A 202 -21.96 -1.42 -6.51
CA ASP A 202 -23.36 -1.83 -6.63
C ASP A 202 -23.62 -3.22 -6.00
N GLN A 203 -22.91 -3.49 -4.89
CA GLN A 203 -22.94 -4.76 -4.17
C GLN A 203 -22.91 -4.54 -2.67
N GLU A 204 -23.74 -5.29 -1.94
CA GLU A 204 -23.67 -5.34 -0.48
C GLU A 204 -22.45 -6.11 -0.01
N VAL A 205 -21.76 -5.58 1.00
CA VAL A 205 -20.60 -6.22 1.63
C VAL A 205 -20.82 -6.31 3.12
N ASP A 206 -20.58 -7.47 3.72
CA ASP A 206 -20.70 -7.64 5.18
C ASP A 206 -19.57 -6.87 5.89
N TYR A 207 -19.95 -5.95 6.78
CA TYR A 207 -19.07 -5.18 7.66
C TYR A 207 -18.00 -6.04 8.36
N LYS A 208 -18.34 -7.27 8.74
CA LYS A 208 -17.40 -8.19 9.42
C LYS A 208 -16.21 -8.59 8.56
N THR A 209 -16.28 -8.36 7.26
CA THR A 209 -15.21 -8.69 6.30
C THR A 209 -14.21 -7.54 6.14
N PHE A 210 -14.47 -6.37 6.74
CA PHE A 210 -13.58 -5.23 6.67
C PHE A 210 -12.31 -5.53 7.45
N MET A 211 -11.18 -5.53 6.74
CA MET A 211 -9.87 -5.76 7.33
C MET A 211 -9.20 -4.41 7.57
N PHE A 212 -9.40 -3.91 8.78
CA PHE A 212 -8.71 -2.74 9.29
C PHE A 212 -7.23 -3.04 9.55
N VAL A 213 -6.37 -2.14 9.09
CA VAL A 213 -4.94 -2.41 8.92
C VAL A 213 -4.08 -1.80 10.02
N GLU A 214 -4.46 -0.62 10.46
CA GLU A 214 -3.80 0.15 11.52
C GLU A 214 -4.73 0.20 12.74
N GLU A 215 -4.20 0.43 13.94
CA GLU A 215 -5.06 0.70 15.08
C GLU A 215 -5.71 2.07 14.93
N LYS A 216 -6.98 2.20 15.33
CA LYS A 216 -7.66 3.49 15.33
C LYS A 216 -6.92 4.37 16.34
N ASN A 217 -6.41 5.52 15.90
CA ASN A 217 -5.78 6.47 16.80
C ASN A 217 -6.82 6.93 17.82
N SER A 218 -6.83 6.31 19.00
CA SER A 218 -7.54 6.83 20.16
C SER A 218 -6.92 8.19 20.44
N GLN A 219 -7.66 9.27 20.21
CA GLN A 219 -7.30 10.53 20.83
C GLN A 219 -7.42 10.29 22.33
N ASP A 220 -6.31 9.95 22.98
CA ASP A 220 -6.20 10.12 24.42
C ASP A 220 -6.46 11.61 24.65
N THR A 221 -7.64 11.89 25.18
CA THR A 221 -8.00 13.16 25.76
C THR A 221 -7.00 13.41 26.88
N TYR A 222 -5.87 14.05 26.54
CA TYR A 222 -5.09 14.77 27.53
C TYR A 222 -5.99 15.86 28.09
N GLY A 223 -6.63 15.53 29.19
CA GLY A 223 -7.35 16.48 30.02
C GLY A 223 -6.41 17.62 30.38
N MET A 224 -6.81 18.83 30.00
CA MET A 224 -6.51 20.02 30.78
C MET A 224 -7.71 20.31 31.68
#